data_AF-A0A374PA50-F1
#
_entry.id   AF-A0A374PA50-F1
#
_cell.length_a   1.000
_cell.length_b   1.000
_cell.length_c   1.000
_cell.angle_alpha   90.00
_cell.angle_beta   90.00
_cell.angle_gamma   90.00
#
_symmetry.space_group_name_H-M   'P 1'
#
loop_
_entity.id
_entity.type
_entity.pdbx_description
1 polymer ?
#
loop_
_entity_poly.entity_id
_entity_poly.type
_entity_poly.pdbx_seq_one_letter_code
_entity_poly.pdbx_strand_id
1 'polypeptide(L)' 'MDKKMSEASYYLSETTLDVKEIAQKLGFSDSHNFMKVYKKETGMTPSEYRNSFPNRLNYDS' A
#
# COMPACT_ATOMS: atom_id res chain seq x y z
N MET A 1 -3.97 -4.45 -13.62
CA MET A 1 -3.29 -3.88 -12.45
C MET A 1 -1.82 -4.18 -12.58
N ASP A 2 -0.97 -3.16 -12.49
CA ASP A 2 0.49 -3.31 -12.58
C ASP A 2 1.04 -4.29 -11.52
N LYS A 3 2.11 -5.03 -11.82
CA LYS A 3 2.70 -6.03 -10.90
C LYS A 3 3.10 -5.37 -9.57
N LYS A 4 3.67 -4.17 -9.63
CA LYS A 4 4.06 -3.40 -8.42
C LYS A 4 2.85 -3.00 -7.57
N MET A 5 1.72 -2.67 -8.19
CA MET A 5 0.52 -2.26 -7.47
C MET A 5 -0.17 -3.44 -6.79
N SER A 6 -0.08 -4.63 -7.40
CA SER A 6 -0.57 -5.87 -6.78
C SER A 6 0.24 -6.20 -5.53
N GLU A 7 1.57 -6.09 -5.60
CA GLU A 7 2.46 -6.33 -4.47
C GLU A 7 2.31 -5.24 -3.38
N ALA A 8 2.15 -3.97 -3.76
CA ALA A 8 1.78 -2.91 -2.84
C ALA A 8 0.49 -3.23 -2.07
N SER A 9 -0.55 -3.69 -2.77
CA SER A 9 -1.83 -4.03 -2.14
C SER A 9 -1.68 -5.14 -1.11
N TYR A 10 -0.87 -6.16 -1.42
CA TYR A 10 -0.51 -7.22 -0.47
C TYR A 10 0.20 -6.67 0.77
N TYR A 11 1.21 -5.81 0.61
CA TYR A 11 1.89 -5.22 1.77
C TYR A 11 0.95 -4.33 2.59
N LEU A 12 0.05 -3.58 1.95
CA LEU A 12 -0.91 -2.71 2.62
C LEU A 12 -1.96 -3.49 3.42
N SER A 13 -2.34 -4.71 2.98
CA SER A 13 -3.35 -5.52 3.67
C SER A 13 -2.76 -6.52 4.68
N GLU A 14 -1.56 -7.06 4.43
CA GLU A 14 -0.99 -8.14 5.24
C GLU A 14 0.14 -7.69 6.19
N THR A 15 0.58 -6.43 6.10
CA THR A 15 1.70 -5.95 6.94
C THR A 15 1.42 -4.59 7.57
N THR A 16 2.17 -4.26 8.61
CA THR A 16 2.15 -2.94 9.27
C THR A 16 3.18 -1.96 8.70
N LEU A 17 3.89 -2.34 7.61
CA LEU A 17 4.89 -1.50 6.97
C LEU A 17 4.30 -0.16 6.58
N ASP A 18 5.03 0.93 6.78
CA ASP A 18 4.53 2.23 6.37
C ASP A 18 4.52 2.37 4.83
N VAL A 19 3.77 3.35 4.34
CA VAL A 19 3.63 3.60 2.89
C VAL A 19 4.97 3.92 2.22
N LYS A 20 5.92 4.50 2.97
CA LYS A 20 7.24 4.89 2.47
C LYS A 20 8.15 3.67 2.34
N GLU A 21 8.13 2.75 3.30
CA GLU A 21 8.84 1.48 3.26
C GLU A 21 8.35 0.61 2.09
N ILE A 22 7.03 0.56 1.88
CA ILE A 22 6.44 -0.15 0.75
C ILE A 22 6.89 0.48 -0.58
N ALA A 23 6.86 1.82 -0.67
CA ALA A 23 7.35 2.52 -1.86
C ALA A 23 8.82 2.20 -2.16
N GLN A 24 9.69 2.23 -1.15
CA GLN A 24 11.11 1.89 -1.30
C GLN A 24 11.32 0.43 -1.72
N LYS A 25 10.60 -0.53 -1.12
CA LYS A 25 10.65 -1.95 -1.49
C LYS A 25 10.28 -2.19 -2.95
N LEU A 26 9.34 -1.42 -3.48
CA LEU A 26 8.87 -1.51 -4.87
C LEU A 26 9.74 -0.70 -5.85
N GLY A 27 10.85 -0.12 -5.37
CA GLY A 27 11.80 0.64 -6.16
C GLY A 27 11.33 2.04 -6.53
N PHE A 28 10.40 2.64 -5.77
CA PHE A 28 10.05 4.05 -5.90
C PHE A 28 11.01 4.89 -5.07
N SER A 29 11.67 5.84 -5.71
CA SER A 29 12.55 6.81 -5.06
C SER A 29 11.78 7.80 -4.18
N ASP A 30 10.50 8.00 -4.49
CA ASP A 30 9.62 8.94 -3.78
C ASP A 30 8.25 8.30 -3.50
N SER A 31 7.92 8.23 -2.21
CA SER A 31 6.61 7.79 -1.71
C SER A 31 5.44 8.60 -2.28
N HIS A 32 5.65 9.88 -2.62
CA HIS A 32 4.61 10.74 -3.17
C HIS A 32 4.25 10.35 -4.61
N ASN A 33 5.26 10.03 -5.42
CA ASN A 33 5.05 9.44 -6.74
C ASN A 33 4.36 8.08 -6.66
N PHE A 34 4.79 7.22 -5.72
CA PHE A 34 4.11 5.95 -5.46
C PHE A 34 2.62 6.16 -5.13
N MET A 35 2.29 7.03 -4.19
CA MET A 35 0.89 7.30 -3.79
C MET A 35 0.03 7.80 -4.96
N LYS A 36 0.58 8.68 -5.82
CA LYS A 36 -0.12 9.18 -7.02
C LYS A 36 -0.39 8.06 -8.02
N VAL A 37 0.61 7.24 -8.32
CA VAL A 37 0.47 6.09 -9.24
C VAL A 37 -0.50 5.07 -8.66
N TYR A 38 -0.36 4.73 -7.39
CA TYR A 38 -1.22 3.77 -6.72
C TYR A 38 -2.69 4.23 -6.72
N LYS A 39 -2.96 5.51 -6.42
CA LYS A 39 -4.32 6.06 -6.51
C LYS A 39 -4.86 6.05 -7.94
N LYS A 40 -4.04 6.35 -8.93
CA LYS A 40 -4.46 6.31 -10.34
C LYS A 40 -4.83 4.89 -10.79
N GLU A 41 -4.07 3.90 -10.36
CA GLU A 41 -4.24 2.50 -10.77
C GLU A 41 -5.35 1.78 -10.00
N THR A 42 -5.50 2.08 -8.70
CA THR A 42 -6.44 1.37 -7.79
C THR A 42 -7.71 2.15 -7.50
N GLY A 43 -7.72 3.46 -7.77
CA GLY A 43 -8.77 4.39 -7.36
C GLY A 43 -8.67 4.86 -5.91
N MET A 44 -7.80 4.27 -5.09
CA MET A 44 -7.65 4.56 -3.65
C MET A 44 -6.22 4.95 -3.29
N THR A 45 -6.04 5.81 -2.31
CA THR A 45 -4.72 6.02 -1.71
C THR A 45 -4.27 4.76 -0.95
N PRO A 46 -2.96 4.54 -0.78
CA PRO A 46 -2.46 3.42 0.02
C PRO A 46 -3.06 3.34 1.44
N SER A 47 -3.26 4.49 2.09
CA SER A 47 -3.86 4.57 3.42
C SER A 47 -5.35 4.23 3.40
N GLU A 48 -6.11 4.71 2.41
CA GLU A 48 -7.52 4.32 2.23
C GLU A 48 -7.64 2.83 1.98
N TYR A 49 -6.76 2.26 1.13
CA TYR A 49 -6.73 0.83 0.87
C TYR A 49 -6.49 0.04 2.16
N ARG A 50 -5.45 0.38 2.93
CA ARG A 50 -5.19 -0.24 4.24
C ARG A 50 -6.39 -0.17 5.19
N ASN A 51 -7.02 1.00 5.28
CA ASN A 51 -8.17 1.22 6.15
C ASN A 51 -9.44 0.47 5.70
N SER A 52 -9.51 0.01 4.45
CA SER A 52 -10.59 -0.83 3.95
C SER A 52 -10.45 -2.32 4.31
N PHE A 53 -9.29 -2.73 4.84
CA PHE A 53 -9.04 -4.09 5.34
C PHE A 53 -8.76 -4.15 6.86
N PRO A 54 -9.54 -3.47 7.73
CA PRO A 54 -9.26 -3.37 9.17
C PRO A 54 -9.36 -4.72 9.91
N ASN A 55 -9.94 -5.74 9.29
CA ASN A 55 -10.20 -7.05 9.93
C ASN A 55 -9.01 -8.02 9.95
N ARG A 56 -7.80 -7.63 9.51
CA ARG A 56 -6.61 -8.51 9.58
C ARG A 56 -5.52 -8.10 10.56
N LEU A 57 -5.54 -6.85 11.05
CA LEU A 57 -4.51 -6.33 11.98
C LEU A 57 -5.02 -6.09 13.41
N ASN A 58 -6.29 -6.38 13.70
CA ASN A 58 -6.89 -6.25 15.03
C ASN A 58 -6.88 -7.57 15.84
N TYR A 59 -5.86 -8.42 15.68
CA TYR A 59 -5.69 -9.63 16.51
C TYR A 59 -4.51 -9.58 17.49
N ASP A 60 -3.66 -8.55 17.48
CA ASP A 60 -2.64 -8.42 18.52
C ASP A 60 -3.13 -7.42 19.57
N SER A 61 -3.94 -7.96 20.49
CA SER A 61 -4.31 -7.36 21.78
C SER A 61 -3.11 -7.34 22.73
#